data_AF-A0A1Q3VT48-F1
#
_entry.id   AF-A0A1Q3VT48-F1
#
_cell.length_a   1.000
_cell.length_b   1.000
_cell.length_c   1.000
_cell.angle_alpha   90.00
_cell.angle_beta   90.00
_cell.angle_gamma   90.00
#
_symmetry.space_group_name_H-M   'P 1'
#
loop_
_entity.id
_entity.type
_entity.pdbx_description
1 polymer ?
#
loop_
_entity_poly.entity_id
_entity_poly.type
_entity_poly.pdbx_seq_one_letter_code
_entity_poly.pdbx_strand_id
1 'polypeptide(L)'
;MAKYDVTYACGHAGTEQLFGKVSERERRLAWIEANKVCAECYKAQKTAEDATAPMMAKLVIVPAAEPIISIEVAGQIEAHKDALYEAGYSWSDSTAGGLVGYLSVSKPKRVLSKWHKLTLSVDEAAAWINTEGGALATIGYKLINDIGDLDMSYIGQLLQRQQSEHDAKAVARAAFDEIKARDPRPVRSPLRERIAALEASSGGKWNGKIYGKPGGYNFYVADTKYSATDAEVAERASINAAIDAWDQKYAAEIAAAK
;
A
#
# COMPACT_ATOMS: atom_id res chain seq x y z
N MET A 1 0.46 34.74 -11.77
CA MET A 1 0.67 33.63 -12.72
C MET A 1 0.95 34.28 -14.07
N ALA A 2 2.13 34.07 -14.65
CA ALA A 2 2.49 34.63 -15.95
C ALA A 2 3.19 33.54 -16.77
N LYS A 3 2.84 33.48 -18.06
CA LYS A 3 3.54 32.65 -19.04
C LYS A 3 4.67 33.47 -19.62
N TYR A 4 5.85 32.88 -19.71
CA TYR A 4 7.03 33.49 -20.31
C TYR A 4 7.50 32.63 -21.46
N ASP A 5 7.84 33.27 -22.57
CA ASP A 5 8.62 32.65 -23.64
C ASP A 5 10.08 32.64 -23.19
N VAL A 6 10.69 31.47 -23.18
CA VAL A 6 12.05 31.24 -22.67
C VAL A 6 12.84 30.48 -23.72
N THR A 7 14.11 30.87 -23.88
CA THR A 7 15.08 30.09 -24.65
C THR A 7 15.83 29.19 -23.68
N TYR A 8 15.66 27.87 -23.82
CA TYR A 8 16.37 26.90 -23.00
C TYR A 8 17.88 26.91 -23.28
N ALA A 9 18.69 26.35 -22.39
CA ALA A 9 20.14 26.24 -22.55
C ALA A 9 20.58 25.47 -23.82
N CYS A 10 19.69 24.63 -24.36
CA CYS A 10 19.90 23.94 -25.64
C CYS A 10 19.60 24.81 -26.89
N GLY A 11 19.21 26.07 -26.72
CA GLY A 11 18.91 27.01 -27.82
C GLY A 11 17.47 26.94 -28.36
N HIS A 12 16.62 26.04 -27.86
CA HIS A 12 15.23 25.92 -28.29
C HIS A 12 14.31 26.86 -27.49
N ALA A 13 13.29 27.42 -28.14
CA ALA A 13 12.27 28.23 -27.49
C ALA A 13 11.17 27.35 -26.87
N GLY A 14 10.56 27.81 -25.79
CA GLY A 14 9.31 27.25 -25.27
C GLY A 14 8.67 28.11 -24.19
N THR A 15 7.48 27.72 -23.76
CA THR A 15 6.70 28.47 -22.76
C THR A 15 6.78 27.83 -21.39
N GLU A 16 7.10 28.64 -20.38
CA GLU A 16 7.12 28.24 -18.97
C GLU A 16 6.13 29.05 -18.14
N GLN A 17 5.42 28.37 -17.26
CA GLN A 17 4.45 29.00 -16.36
C GLN A 17 5.08 29.20 -14.99
N LEU A 18 5.35 30.45 -14.63
CA LEU A 18 6.04 30.79 -13.39
C LEU A 18 5.10 31.43 -12.36
N PHE A 19 5.31 31.04 -11.11
CA PHE A 19 4.58 31.48 -9.93
C PHE A 19 5.52 32.24 -8.99
N GLY A 20 4.97 33.05 -8.08
CA GLY A 20 5.76 33.80 -7.10
C GLY A 20 6.07 35.25 -7.50
N LYS A 21 6.96 35.88 -6.72
CA LYS A 21 7.35 37.30 -6.86
C LYS A 21 8.17 37.52 -8.12
N VAL A 22 8.18 38.75 -8.64
CA VAL A 22 8.88 39.09 -9.90
C VAL A 22 10.36 38.68 -9.84
N SER A 23 11.06 38.99 -8.75
CA SER A 23 12.47 38.65 -8.57
C SER A 23 12.75 37.14 -8.56
N GLU A 24 11.83 36.32 -8.04
CA GLU A 24 11.95 34.85 -8.09
C GLU A 24 11.74 34.34 -9.51
N ARG A 25 10.81 34.95 -10.25
CA ARG A 25 10.56 34.58 -11.66
C ARG A 25 11.75 34.93 -12.54
N GLU A 26 12.33 36.12 -12.40
CA GLU A 26 13.53 36.53 -13.14
C GLU A 26 14.73 35.62 -12.82
N ARG A 27 14.98 35.32 -11.55
CA ARG A 27 16.02 34.36 -11.15
C ARG A 27 15.77 32.97 -11.76
N ARG A 28 14.51 32.53 -11.80
CA ARG A 28 14.14 31.23 -12.38
C ARG A 28 14.34 31.22 -13.90
N LEU A 29 14.00 32.31 -14.59
CA LEU A 29 14.22 32.46 -16.04
C LEU A 29 15.72 32.39 -16.37
N ALA A 30 16.55 33.16 -15.68
CA ALA A 30 18.01 33.12 -15.86
C ALA A 30 18.59 31.71 -15.60
N TRP A 31 18.06 30.98 -14.61
CA TRP A 31 18.48 29.60 -14.36
C TRP A 31 18.05 28.65 -15.49
N ILE A 32 16.83 28.81 -16.03
CA ILE A 32 16.32 28.00 -17.14
C ILE A 32 17.17 28.22 -18.39
N GLU A 33 17.47 29.47 -18.73
CA GLU A 33 18.29 29.84 -19.89
C GLU A 33 19.72 29.27 -19.78
N ALA A 34 20.30 29.24 -18.58
CA ALA A 34 21.67 28.78 -18.40
C ALA A 34 21.81 27.26 -18.17
N ASN A 35 20.82 26.59 -17.57
CA ASN A 35 21.00 25.23 -17.04
C ASN A 35 19.99 24.20 -17.56
N LYS A 36 18.78 24.62 -17.99
CA LYS A 36 17.70 23.69 -18.34
C LYS A 36 17.66 23.46 -19.84
N VAL A 37 17.77 22.20 -20.25
CA VAL A 37 17.48 21.78 -21.64
C VAL A 37 15.96 21.62 -21.84
N CYS A 38 15.49 21.80 -23.08
CA CYS A 38 14.07 21.58 -23.39
C CYS A 38 13.68 20.11 -23.20
N ALA A 39 12.37 19.83 -23.08
CA ALA A 39 11.86 18.48 -22.82
C ALA A 39 12.29 17.46 -23.90
N GLU A 40 12.36 17.87 -25.17
CA GLU A 40 12.76 17.00 -26.27
C GLU A 40 14.26 16.67 -26.22
N CYS A 41 15.12 17.67 -26.01
CA CYS A 41 16.55 17.45 -25.84
C CYS A 41 16.85 16.61 -24.59
N TYR A 42 16.12 16.84 -23.49
CA TYR A 42 16.23 16.02 -22.29
C TYR A 42 15.85 14.56 -22.58
N LYS A 43 14.74 14.34 -23.31
CA LYS A 43 14.31 12.99 -23.70
C LYS A 43 15.36 12.32 -24.59
N ALA A 44 15.88 13.02 -25.59
CA ALA A 44 16.92 12.50 -26.47
C ALA A 44 18.22 12.15 -25.72
N GLN A 45 18.65 13.01 -24.79
CA GLN A 45 19.79 12.73 -23.92
C GLN A 45 19.55 11.50 -23.07
N LYS A 46 18.37 11.37 -22.44
CA LYS A 46 18.04 10.21 -21.61
C LYS A 46 17.90 8.92 -22.42
N THR A 47 17.36 8.97 -23.63
CA THR A 47 17.33 7.81 -24.53
C THR A 47 18.73 7.40 -24.97
N ALA A 48 19.62 8.36 -25.27
CA ALA A 48 21.01 8.05 -25.61
C ALA A 48 21.79 7.48 -24.41
N GLU A 49 21.64 8.07 -23.22
CA GLU A 49 22.19 7.55 -21.97
C GLU A 49 21.71 6.11 -21.73
N ASP A 50 20.40 5.86 -21.82
CA ASP A 50 19.79 4.54 -21.61
C ASP A 50 20.26 3.51 -22.64
N ALA A 51 20.38 3.89 -23.92
CA ALA A 51 20.89 3.00 -24.97
C ALA A 51 22.34 2.55 -24.74
N THR A 52 23.15 3.38 -24.08
CA THR A 52 24.55 3.06 -23.73
C THR A 52 24.70 2.44 -22.34
N ALA A 53 23.67 2.51 -21.51
CA ALA A 53 23.72 2.00 -20.16
C ALA A 53 23.73 0.46 -20.15
N PRO A 54 24.45 -0.16 -19.20
CA PRO A 54 24.45 -1.61 -19.05
C PRO A 54 23.06 -2.09 -18.62
N MET A 55 22.62 -3.19 -19.21
CA MET A 55 21.35 -3.85 -18.88
C MET A 55 21.46 -4.53 -17.52
N MET A 56 20.96 -3.86 -16.48
CA MET A 56 21.03 -4.32 -15.10
C MET A 56 19.66 -4.36 -14.46
N ALA A 57 19.42 -5.38 -13.66
CA ALA A 57 18.26 -5.46 -12.79
C ALA A 57 18.76 -5.55 -11.36
N LYS A 58 18.41 -4.58 -10.51
CA LYS A 58 18.85 -4.52 -9.12
C LYS A 58 17.76 -5.06 -8.21
N LEU A 59 18.14 -5.99 -7.34
CA LEU A 59 17.29 -6.46 -6.25
C LEU A 59 17.30 -5.46 -5.09
N VAL A 60 16.13 -5.06 -4.62
CA VAL A 60 15.95 -4.10 -3.52
C VAL A 60 14.91 -4.63 -2.54
N ILE A 61 15.18 -4.46 -1.25
CA ILE A 61 14.22 -4.77 -0.18
C ILE A 61 13.61 -3.48 0.32
N VAL A 62 12.30 -3.47 0.42
CA VAL A 62 11.53 -2.33 0.95
C VAL A 62 11.10 -2.66 2.37
N PRO A 63 11.59 -1.91 3.38
CA PRO A 63 11.17 -2.06 4.76
C PRO A 63 9.76 -1.48 4.92
N ALA A 64 8.74 -2.33 4.86
CA ALA A 64 7.36 -1.99 5.18
C ALA A 64 6.83 -2.92 6.29
N ALA A 65 5.60 -2.67 6.77
CA ALA A 65 4.97 -3.54 7.77
C ALA A 65 4.95 -5.02 7.32
N GLU A 66 4.84 -5.22 6.01
CA GLU A 66 5.12 -6.47 5.33
C GLU A 66 6.32 -6.26 4.40
N PRO A 67 7.42 -7.02 4.54
CA PRO A 67 8.58 -6.80 3.71
C PRO A 67 8.25 -7.11 2.23
N ILE A 68 8.74 -6.26 1.34
CA ILE A 68 8.54 -6.42 -0.11
C ILE A 68 9.91 -6.47 -0.75
N ILE A 69 10.07 -7.37 -1.72
CA ILE A 69 11.21 -7.39 -2.62
C ILE A 69 10.78 -6.73 -3.92
N SER A 70 11.63 -5.84 -4.43
CA SER A 70 11.45 -5.17 -5.72
C SER A 70 12.66 -5.47 -6.59
N ILE A 71 12.42 -5.81 -7.85
CA ILE A 71 13.47 -5.85 -8.86
C ILE A 71 13.32 -4.60 -9.72
N GLU A 72 14.32 -3.72 -9.68
CA GLU A 72 14.36 -2.45 -10.41
C GLU A 72 15.28 -2.58 -11.63
N VAL A 73 14.75 -2.32 -12.82
CA VAL A 73 15.46 -2.47 -14.11
C VAL A 73 16.05 -1.13 -14.56
N ALA A 74 17.27 -1.17 -15.09
CA ALA A 74 18.01 -0.03 -15.60
C ALA A 74 18.77 -0.38 -16.89
N GLY A 75 18.81 0.57 -17.83
CA GLY A 75 19.52 0.46 -19.10
C GLY A 75 18.70 -0.20 -20.20
N GLN A 76 18.77 0.34 -21.41
CA GLN A 76 18.11 -0.13 -22.63
C GLN A 76 16.61 -0.47 -22.47
N ILE A 77 15.92 0.25 -21.58
CA ILE A 77 14.52 -0.02 -21.24
C ILE A 77 13.61 0.17 -22.45
N GLU A 78 13.84 1.23 -23.24
CA GLU A 78 12.97 1.52 -24.39
C GLU A 78 13.09 0.45 -25.48
N ALA A 79 14.29 -0.16 -25.64
CA ALA A 79 14.53 -1.23 -26.61
C ALA A 79 13.85 -2.55 -26.24
N HIS A 80 13.61 -2.79 -24.94
CA HIS A 80 13.07 -4.04 -24.41
C HIS A 80 11.72 -3.86 -23.70
N LYS A 81 11.06 -2.72 -23.90
CA LYS A 81 9.87 -2.29 -23.16
C LYS A 81 8.72 -3.28 -23.19
N ASP A 82 8.39 -3.80 -24.37
CA ASP A 82 7.27 -4.72 -24.55
C ASP A 82 7.52 -6.05 -23.81
N ALA A 83 8.73 -6.60 -23.94
CA ALA A 83 9.13 -7.82 -23.22
C ALA A 83 9.13 -7.62 -21.69
N LEU A 84 9.55 -6.44 -21.20
CA LEU A 84 9.51 -6.11 -19.78
C LEU A 84 8.06 -5.98 -19.26
N TYR A 85 7.15 -5.39 -20.06
CA TYR A 85 5.74 -5.30 -19.70
C TYR A 85 5.04 -6.66 -19.71
N GLU A 86 5.34 -7.51 -20.69
CA GLU A 86 4.87 -8.90 -20.73
C GLU A 86 5.38 -9.71 -19.53
N ALA A 87 6.61 -9.46 -19.09
CA ALA A 87 7.15 -10.03 -17.85
C ALA A 87 6.53 -9.44 -16.57
N GLY A 88 5.66 -8.43 -16.69
CA GLY A 88 4.89 -7.83 -15.59
C GLY A 88 5.56 -6.67 -14.87
N TYR A 89 6.57 -6.03 -15.49
CA TYR A 89 7.22 -4.84 -14.93
C TYR A 89 6.39 -3.58 -15.19
N SER A 90 6.41 -2.64 -14.25
CA SER A 90 5.65 -1.39 -14.36
C SER A 90 6.40 -0.20 -13.76
N TRP A 91 6.03 1.01 -14.16
CA TRP A 91 6.66 2.22 -13.63
C TRP A 91 6.27 2.46 -12.17
N SER A 92 7.26 2.47 -11.30
CA SER A 92 7.12 2.75 -9.87
C SER A 92 8.10 3.82 -9.41
N ASP A 93 7.95 4.20 -8.15
CA ASP A 93 8.99 4.94 -7.45
C ASP A 93 10.08 3.96 -7.02
N SER A 94 11.33 4.38 -7.16
CA SER A 94 12.51 3.64 -6.77
C SER A 94 12.63 3.65 -5.26
N THR A 95 12.95 2.48 -4.75
CA THR A 95 13.29 2.22 -3.36
C THR A 95 14.78 2.00 -3.18
N ALA A 96 15.57 2.26 -4.24
CA ALA A 96 17.01 2.09 -4.24
C ALA A 96 17.67 2.81 -3.05
N GLY A 97 18.47 2.04 -2.30
CA GLY A 97 19.13 2.48 -1.06
C GLY A 97 18.63 1.77 0.20
N GLY A 98 17.70 0.82 0.08
CA GLY A 98 17.21 0.04 1.21
C GLY A 98 16.63 0.93 2.30
N LEU A 99 16.91 0.62 3.58
CA LEU A 99 16.49 1.44 4.70
C LEU A 99 16.98 2.90 4.62
N VAL A 100 18.18 3.14 4.07
CA VAL A 100 18.74 4.50 3.92
C VAL A 100 17.99 5.30 2.84
N GLY A 101 17.64 4.64 1.73
CA GLY A 101 16.79 5.22 0.70
C GLY A 101 15.38 5.52 1.22
N TYR A 102 14.81 4.59 2.00
CA TYR A 102 13.50 4.75 2.63
C TYR A 102 13.44 5.92 3.63
N LEU A 103 14.52 6.17 4.36
CA LEU A 103 14.63 7.29 5.31
C LEU A 103 15.03 8.62 4.65
N SER A 104 15.22 8.66 3.33
CA SER A 104 15.60 9.87 2.59
C SER A 104 14.42 10.81 2.38
N VAL A 105 14.65 12.12 2.52
CA VAL A 105 13.67 13.19 2.24
C VAL A 105 13.63 13.62 0.76
N SER A 106 14.50 13.05 -0.08
CA SER A 106 14.55 13.35 -1.51
C SER A 106 13.41 12.66 -2.26
N LYS A 107 12.91 13.29 -3.33
CA LYS A 107 11.91 12.63 -4.19
C LYS A 107 12.50 11.35 -4.80
N PRO A 108 11.80 10.22 -4.73
CA PRO A 108 12.28 8.97 -5.30
C PRO A 108 12.36 9.08 -6.82
N LYS A 109 13.36 8.43 -7.41
CA LYS A 109 13.50 8.34 -8.86
C LYS A 109 12.41 7.42 -9.42
N ARG A 110 11.98 7.63 -10.67
CA ARG A 110 11.06 6.71 -11.34
C ARG A 110 11.87 5.59 -11.99
N VAL A 111 11.48 4.36 -11.73
CA VAL A 111 12.13 3.15 -12.26
C VAL A 111 11.08 2.18 -12.76
N LEU A 112 11.48 1.30 -13.66
CA LEU A 112 10.66 0.17 -14.03
C LEU A 112 10.93 -0.97 -13.05
N SER A 113 9.90 -1.44 -12.34
CA SER A 113 10.08 -2.47 -11.32
C SER A 113 8.93 -3.46 -11.25
N LYS A 114 9.21 -4.58 -10.58
CA LYS A 114 8.23 -5.60 -10.25
C LYS A 114 8.36 -5.96 -8.78
N TRP A 115 7.24 -5.92 -8.07
CA TRP A 115 7.20 -6.12 -6.62
C TRP A 115 6.71 -7.52 -6.29
N HIS A 116 7.27 -8.08 -5.23
CA HIS A 116 6.85 -9.34 -4.66
C HIS A 116 6.80 -9.21 -3.15
N LYS A 117 5.65 -9.55 -2.58
CA LYS A 117 5.48 -9.60 -1.14
C LYS A 117 6.25 -10.79 -0.60
N LEU A 118 7.12 -10.57 0.38
CA LEU A 118 7.72 -11.66 1.14
C LEU A 118 6.62 -12.30 2.00
N THR A 119 6.33 -13.55 1.71
CA THR A 119 5.65 -14.47 2.62
C THR A 119 6.62 -14.90 3.73
N LEU A 120 6.12 -15.62 4.75
CA LEU A 120 6.89 -16.08 5.92
C LEU A 120 8.04 -17.07 5.58
N SER A 121 8.32 -17.32 4.30
CA SER A 121 9.30 -18.29 3.81
C SER A 121 10.39 -17.64 2.96
N VAL A 122 11.64 -17.85 3.37
CA VAL A 122 12.83 -17.44 2.61
C VAL A 122 12.95 -18.23 1.31
N ASP A 123 12.53 -19.49 1.30
CA ASP A 123 12.63 -20.38 0.13
C ASP A 123 11.71 -19.94 -1.01
N GLU A 124 10.50 -19.45 -0.68
CA GLU A 124 9.55 -18.91 -1.66
C GLU A 124 10.13 -17.65 -2.33
N ALA A 125 10.75 -16.78 -1.55
CA ALA A 125 11.40 -15.59 -2.05
C ALA A 125 12.59 -15.93 -2.97
N ALA A 126 13.42 -16.90 -2.59
CA ALA A 126 14.54 -17.36 -3.40
C ALA A 126 14.05 -17.98 -4.74
N ALA A 127 12.98 -18.77 -4.71
CA ALA A 127 12.37 -19.35 -5.91
C ALA A 127 11.83 -18.26 -6.85
N TRP A 128 11.18 -17.24 -6.30
CA TRP A 128 10.71 -16.09 -7.08
C TRP A 128 11.87 -15.32 -7.71
N ILE A 129 12.91 -14.98 -6.93
CA ILE A 129 14.10 -14.27 -7.43
C ILE A 129 14.76 -15.05 -8.58
N ASN A 130 14.89 -16.36 -8.46
CA ASN A 130 15.48 -17.21 -9.51
C ASN A 130 14.63 -17.23 -10.78
N THR A 131 13.31 -17.28 -10.64
CA THR A 131 12.37 -17.24 -11.78
C THR A 131 12.46 -15.91 -12.52
N GLU A 132 12.42 -14.80 -11.80
CA GLU A 132 12.56 -13.47 -12.40
C GLU A 132 13.95 -13.24 -12.99
N GLY A 133 14.99 -13.75 -12.34
CA GLY A 133 16.36 -13.73 -12.86
C GLY A 133 16.49 -14.45 -14.19
N GLY A 134 15.82 -15.61 -14.34
CA GLY A 134 15.76 -16.35 -15.62
C GLY A 134 14.99 -15.61 -16.72
N ALA A 135 13.85 -15.00 -16.37
CA ALA A 135 13.06 -14.19 -17.30
C ALA A 135 13.86 -12.97 -17.80
N LEU A 136 14.52 -12.26 -16.89
CA LEU A 136 15.38 -11.12 -17.21
C LEU A 136 16.61 -11.51 -18.02
N ALA A 137 17.24 -12.64 -17.71
CA ALA A 137 18.38 -13.15 -18.47
C ALA A 137 18.01 -13.48 -19.93
N THR A 138 16.77 -13.92 -20.18
CA THR A 138 16.25 -14.16 -21.54
C THR A 138 16.13 -12.87 -22.35
N ILE A 139 15.86 -11.75 -21.67
CA ILE A 139 15.81 -10.41 -22.27
C ILE A 139 17.23 -9.82 -22.43
N GLY A 140 18.21 -10.33 -21.69
CA GLY A 140 19.61 -9.86 -21.70
C GLY A 140 20.00 -9.04 -20.46
N TYR A 141 19.10 -8.89 -19.49
CA TYR A 141 19.38 -8.18 -18.23
C TYR A 141 20.15 -9.07 -17.24
N LYS A 142 21.16 -8.49 -16.60
CA LYS A 142 21.87 -9.14 -15.50
C LYS A 142 21.25 -8.76 -14.16
N LEU A 143 20.77 -9.76 -13.42
CA LEU A 143 20.34 -9.57 -12.04
C LEU A 143 21.55 -9.33 -11.12
N ILE A 144 21.48 -8.25 -10.36
CA ILE A 144 22.46 -7.84 -9.36
C ILE A 144 21.78 -7.96 -7.99
N ASN A 145 22.27 -8.91 -7.20
CA ASN A 145 21.86 -9.11 -5.82
C ASN A 145 22.90 -8.47 -4.89
N ASP A 146 22.60 -7.25 -4.44
CA ASP A 146 23.42 -6.50 -3.46
C ASP A 146 22.83 -6.59 -2.04
N ILE A 147 21.97 -7.59 -1.75
CA ILE A 147 21.42 -7.76 -0.40
C ILE A 147 22.58 -8.11 0.55
N GLY A 148 22.86 -7.20 1.48
CA GLY A 148 23.92 -7.38 2.47
C GLY A 148 23.45 -8.04 3.75
N ASP A 149 24.39 -8.33 4.65
CA ASP A 149 24.11 -8.96 5.95
C ASP A 149 23.12 -8.15 6.81
N LEU A 150 23.17 -6.82 6.73
CA LEU A 150 22.26 -5.92 7.44
C LEU A 150 20.81 -6.07 6.96
N ASP A 151 20.63 -6.18 5.64
CA ASP A 151 19.30 -6.36 5.03
C ASP A 151 18.71 -7.73 5.40
N MET A 152 19.53 -8.79 5.38
CA MET A 152 19.13 -10.13 5.80
C MET A 152 18.76 -10.20 7.29
N SER A 153 19.56 -9.54 8.15
CA SER A 153 19.27 -9.46 9.59
C SER A 153 17.94 -8.74 9.84
N TYR A 154 17.70 -7.63 9.13
CA TYR A 154 16.45 -6.88 9.22
C TYR A 154 15.24 -7.70 8.74
N ILE A 155 15.36 -8.40 7.61
CA ILE A 155 14.30 -9.32 7.14
C ILE A 155 14.02 -10.39 8.18
N GLY A 156 15.07 -11.02 8.73
CA GLY A 156 14.93 -12.06 9.75
C GLY A 156 14.13 -11.56 10.97
N GLN A 157 14.43 -10.36 11.46
CA GLN A 157 13.69 -9.74 12.56
C GLN A 157 12.22 -9.45 12.20
N LEU A 158 11.97 -8.93 10.99
CA LEU A 158 10.61 -8.66 10.53
C LEU A 158 9.78 -9.94 10.40
N LEU A 159 10.32 -10.97 9.77
CA LEU A 159 9.66 -12.26 9.60
C LEU A 159 9.41 -12.92 10.95
N GLN A 160 10.37 -12.87 11.88
CA GLN A 160 10.20 -13.37 13.24
C GLN A 160 9.07 -12.64 13.98
N ARG A 161 8.97 -11.32 13.85
CA ARG A 161 7.88 -10.53 14.43
C ARG A 161 6.53 -10.89 13.80
N GLN A 162 6.48 -11.06 12.48
CA GLN A 162 5.24 -11.45 11.81
C GLN A 162 4.79 -12.86 12.22
N GLN A 163 5.74 -13.79 12.32
CA GLN A 163 5.48 -15.14 12.79
C GLN A 163 4.94 -15.11 14.21
N SER A 164 5.57 -14.35 15.12
CA SER A 164 5.08 -14.25 16.50
C SER A 164 3.71 -13.59 16.60
N GLU A 165 3.41 -12.56 15.79
CA GLU A 165 2.07 -11.97 15.73
C GLU A 165 1.03 -12.95 15.16
N HIS A 166 1.40 -13.74 14.16
CA HIS A 166 0.52 -14.77 13.59
C HIS A 166 0.22 -15.86 14.61
N ASP A 167 1.25 -16.34 15.31
CA ASP A 167 1.13 -17.37 16.34
C ASP A 167 0.33 -16.86 17.53
N ALA A 168 0.57 -15.63 18.01
CA ALA A 168 -0.22 -14.99 19.05
C ALA A 168 -1.70 -14.84 18.66
N LYS A 169 -1.99 -14.49 17.40
CA LYS A 169 -3.37 -14.46 16.88
C LYS A 169 -3.99 -15.85 16.83
N ALA A 170 -3.23 -16.88 16.46
CA ALA A 170 -3.71 -18.26 16.44
C ALA A 170 -4.02 -18.77 17.87
N VAL A 171 -3.17 -18.49 18.85
CA VAL A 171 -3.39 -18.82 20.27
C VAL A 171 -4.61 -18.07 20.82
N ALA A 172 -4.68 -16.75 20.60
CA ALA A 172 -5.84 -15.96 21.01
C ALA A 172 -7.14 -16.44 20.36
N ARG A 173 -7.08 -16.91 19.10
CA ARG A 173 -8.22 -17.49 18.41
C ARG A 173 -8.65 -18.82 19.03
N ALA A 174 -7.70 -19.70 19.33
CA ALA A 174 -7.97 -20.97 20.00
C ALA A 174 -8.60 -20.74 21.39
N ALA A 175 -8.03 -19.85 22.19
CA ALA A 175 -8.58 -19.48 23.50
C ALA A 175 -10.00 -18.89 23.37
N PHE A 176 -10.24 -18.01 22.39
CA PHE A 176 -11.58 -17.50 22.12
C PHE A 176 -12.58 -18.60 21.72
N ASP A 177 -12.14 -19.58 20.94
CA ASP A 177 -12.97 -20.71 20.53
C ASP A 177 -13.29 -21.65 21.72
N GLU A 178 -12.35 -21.87 22.64
CA GLU A 178 -12.57 -22.59 23.91
C GLU A 178 -13.53 -21.85 24.85
N ILE A 179 -13.37 -20.53 25.01
CA ILE A 179 -14.28 -19.70 25.82
C ILE A 179 -15.71 -19.82 25.27
N LYS A 180 -15.89 -19.70 23.96
CA LYS A 180 -17.21 -19.85 23.32
C LYS A 180 -17.80 -21.25 23.48
N ALA A 181 -16.97 -22.29 23.50
CA ALA A 181 -17.44 -23.66 23.72
C ALA A 181 -17.97 -23.87 25.15
N ARG A 182 -17.34 -23.20 26.13
CA ARG A 182 -17.72 -23.25 27.55
C ARG A 182 -18.89 -22.32 27.90
N ASP A 183 -18.87 -21.10 27.40
CA ASP A 183 -19.88 -20.06 27.63
C ASP A 183 -20.21 -19.37 26.30
N PRO A 184 -21.23 -19.84 25.57
CA PRO A 184 -21.58 -19.30 24.26
C PRO A 184 -21.88 -17.80 24.32
N ARG A 185 -21.18 -17.03 23.49
CA ARG A 185 -21.42 -15.59 23.36
C ARG A 185 -22.87 -15.34 22.93
N PRO A 186 -23.60 -14.38 23.54
CA PRO A 186 -24.99 -14.12 23.19
C PRO A 186 -25.18 -13.82 21.69
N VAL A 187 -26.26 -14.37 21.12
CA VAL A 187 -26.63 -14.19 19.72
C VAL A 187 -27.06 -12.74 19.47
N ARG A 188 -26.85 -12.23 18.26
CA ARG A 188 -27.25 -10.88 17.88
C ARG A 188 -28.77 -10.74 17.95
N SER A 189 -29.26 -9.55 18.33
CA SER A 189 -30.71 -9.28 18.37
C SER A 189 -31.40 -9.46 17.01
N PRO A 190 -32.67 -9.88 16.97
CA PRO A 190 -33.45 -9.99 15.73
C PRO A 190 -33.50 -8.68 14.93
N LEU A 191 -33.55 -7.54 15.62
CA LEU A 191 -33.46 -6.22 14.99
C LEU A 191 -32.13 -6.04 14.22
N ARG A 192 -31.00 -6.51 14.78
CA ARG A 192 -29.70 -6.44 14.11
C ARG A 192 -29.62 -7.37 12.90
N GLU A 193 -30.24 -8.54 12.97
CA GLU A 193 -30.35 -9.48 11.85
C GLU A 193 -31.17 -8.89 10.71
N ARG A 194 -32.33 -8.28 11.02
CA ARG A 194 -33.13 -7.54 10.04
C ARG A 194 -32.32 -6.42 9.38
N ILE A 195 -31.56 -5.65 10.15
CA ILE A 195 -30.67 -4.62 9.59
C ILE A 195 -29.62 -5.26 8.68
N ALA A 196 -29.01 -6.38 9.07
CA ALA A 196 -27.99 -7.05 8.24
C ALA A 196 -28.56 -7.54 6.91
N ALA A 197 -29.79 -8.06 6.91
CA ALA A 197 -30.49 -8.45 5.69
C ALA A 197 -30.75 -7.24 4.76
N LEU A 198 -31.11 -6.08 5.33
CA LEU A 198 -31.27 -4.84 4.57
C LEU A 198 -29.93 -4.31 4.01
N GLU A 199 -28.84 -4.44 4.77
CA GLU A 199 -27.49 -4.10 4.28
C GLU A 199 -27.10 -4.97 3.07
N ALA A 200 -27.39 -6.28 3.14
CA ALA A 200 -27.10 -7.22 2.06
C ALA A 200 -27.95 -6.97 0.80
N SER A 201 -29.23 -6.60 0.96
CA SER A 201 -30.14 -6.38 -0.17
C SER A 201 -29.98 -5.01 -0.84
N SER A 202 -29.62 -3.97 -0.08
CA SER A 202 -29.47 -2.61 -0.60
C SER A 202 -28.06 -2.28 -1.10
N GLY A 203 -27.05 -3.10 -0.73
CA GLY A 203 -25.64 -2.80 -1.00
C GLY A 203 -25.08 -1.61 -0.22
N GLY A 204 -25.90 -0.95 0.61
CA GLY A 204 -25.51 0.15 1.48
C GLY A 204 -25.44 -0.26 2.95
N LYS A 205 -24.72 0.53 3.74
CA LYS A 205 -24.49 0.24 5.17
C LYS A 205 -25.49 0.97 6.06
N TRP A 206 -25.81 0.37 7.21
CA TRP A 206 -26.51 1.05 8.29
C TRP A 206 -25.55 2.04 8.98
N ASN A 207 -26.07 3.21 9.36
CA ASN A 207 -25.29 4.22 10.10
C ASN A 207 -25.04 3.89 11.58
N GLY A 208 -25.45 2.72 12.06
CA GLY A 208 -25.25 2.24 13.43
C GLY A 208 -26.15 2.88 14.48
N LYS A 209 -27.08 3.76 14.09
CA LYS A 209 -27.93 4.51 15.03
C LYS A 209 -29.42 4.17 14.85
N ILE A 210 -30.12 4.15 15.98
CA ILE A 210 -31.58 4.12 16.07
C ILE A 210 -32.00 5.50 16.60
N TYR A 211 -32.91 6.14 15.90
CA TYR A 211 -33.40 7.49 16.15
C TYR A 211 -34.83 7.44 16.66
N GLY A 212 -35.23 8.47 17.41
CA GLY A 212 -36.60 8.63 17.88
C GLY A 212 -36.75 8.35 19.36
N LYS A 213 -38.00 8.20 19.78
CA LYS A 213 -38.46 8.02 21.16
C LYS A 213 -39.48 6.87 21.22
N PRO A 214 -39.87 6.40 22.42
CA PRO A 214 -40.89 5.36 22.54
C PRO A 214 -42.13 5.67 21.70
N GLY A 215 -42.61 4.68 20.96
CA GLY A 215 -43.71 4.78 20.00
C GLY A 215 -43.31 5.28 18.60
N GLY A 216 -42.02 5.53 18.33
CA GLY A 216 -41.59 6.14 17.07
C GLY A 216 -40.11 5.96 16.72
N TYR A 217 -39.53 4.78 17.01
CA TYR A 217 -38.15 4.50 16.65
C TYR A 217 -37.95 4.23 15.16
N ASN A 218 -36.83 4.71 14.62
CA ASN A 218 -36.46 4.57 13.21
C ASN A 218 -34.96 4.34 13.05
N PHE A 219 -34.55 3.66 11.98
CA PHE A 219 -33.16 3.50 11.58
C PHE A 219 -33.03 3.64 10.06
N TYR A 220 -31.81 3.83 9.57
CA TYR A 220 -31.56 4.16 8.16
C TYR A 220 -30.52 3.24 7.54
N VAL A 221 -30.88 2.54 6.46
CA VAL A 221 -29.96 1.71 5.67
C VAL A 221 -29.98 2.24 4.24
N ALA A 222 -28.80 2.59 3.70
CA ALA A 222 -28.69 3.18 2.36
C ALA A 222 -29.64 4.38 2.16
N ASP A 223 -29.65 5.32 3.11
CA ASP A 223 -30.55 6.50 3.16
C ASP A 223 -32.06 6.20 3.17
N THR A 224 -32.45 4.94 3.23
CA THR A 224 -33.85 4.51 3.34
C THR A 224 -34.25 4.37 4.80
N LYS A 225 -35.38 4.98 5.18
CA LYS A 225 -35.92 4.97 6.54
C LYS A 225 -36.73 3.71 6.80
N TYR A 226 -36.46 3.05 7.94
CA TYR A 226 -37.21 1.91 8.44
C TYR A 226 -37.64 2.16 9.89
N SER A 227 -38.78 1.61 10.29
CA SER A 227 -39.27 1.68 11.67
C SER A 227 -38.76 0.51 12.52
N ALA A 228 -38.60 0.75 13.82
CA ALA A 228 -38.38 -0.28 14.84
C ALA A 228 -39.42 -0.11 15.96
N THR A 229 -39.85 -1.22 16.55
CA THR A 229 -40.78 -1.19 17.69
C THR A 229 -40.03 -0.95 19.00
N ASP A 230 -40.73 -0.47 20.02
CA ASP A 230 -40.14 -0.26 21.35
C ASP A 230 -39.59 -1.57 21.93
N ALA A 231 -40.29 -2.69 21.70
CA ALA A 231 -39.86 -4.01 22.11
C ALA A 231 -38.54 -4.43 21.45
N GLU A 232 -38.40 -4.21 20.14
CA GLU A 232 -37.17 -4.53 19.39
C GLU A 232 -35.98 -3.70 19.85
N VAL A 233 -36.20 -2.42 20.16
CA VAL A 233 -35.15 -1.52 20.65
C VAL A 233 -34.72 -1.92 22.06
N ALA A 234 -35.68 -2.23 22.94
CA ALA A 234 -35.41 -2.70 24.30
C ALA A 234 -34.68 -4.06 24.31
N GLU A 235 -35.14 -5.02 23.50
CA GLU A 235 -34.51 -6.33 23.33
C GLU A 235 -33.07 -6.18 22.82
N ARG A 236 -32.84 -5.36 21.79
CA ARG A 236 -31.49 -5.07 21.28
C ARG A 236 -30.59 -4.46 22.35
N ALA A 237 -31.10 -3.53 23.15
CA ALA A 237 -30.33 -2.92 24.23
C ALA A 237 -29.92 -3.95 25.28
N SER A 238 -30.85 -4.83 25.68
CA SER A 238 -30.58 -5.92 26.62
C SER A 238 -29.55 -6.93 26.09
N ILE A 239 -29.69 -7.35 24.83
CA ILE A 239 -28.75 -8.29 24.20
C ILE A 239 -27.36 -7.66 24.06
N ASN A 240 -27.28 -6.39 23.67
CA ASN A 240 -25.99 -5.69 23.59
C ASN A 240 -25.33 -5.58 24.97
N ALA A 241 -26.09 -5.27 26.03
CA ALA A 241 -25.55 -5.25 27.38
C ALA A 241 -25.03 -6.62 27.82
N ALA A 242 -25.74 -7.71 27.47
CA ALA A 242 -25.28 -9.08 27.74
C ALA A 242 -24.01 -9.43 26.95
N ILE A 243 -23.92 -8.99 25.69
CA ILE A 243 -22.72 -9.12 24.86
C ILE A 243 -21.54 -8.37 25.49
N ASP A 244 -21.74 -7.11 25.88
CA ASP A 244 -20.70 -6.26 26.48
C ASP A 244 -20.23 -6.86 27.81
N ALA A 245 -21.15 -7.38 28.62
CA ALA A 245 -20.82 -8.07 29.88
C ALA A 245 -20.03 -9.37 29.64
N TRP A 246 -20.37 -10.15 28.61
CA TRP A 246 -19.61 -11.34 28.21
C TRP A 246 -18.21 -10.95 27.74
N ASP A 247 -18.09 -9.93 26.88
CA ASP A 247 -16.81 -9.46 26.36
C ASP A 247 -15.93 -8.91 27.52
N GLN A 248 -16.50 -8.22 28.50
CA GLN A 248 -15.80 -7.77 29.71
C GLN A 248 -15.37 -8.91 30.62
N LYS A 249 -16.23 -9.90 30.85
CA LYS A 249 -15.94 -11.09 31.67
C LYS A 249 -14.72 -11.85 31.18
N TYR A 250 -14.56 -11.95 29.85
CA TYR A 250 -13.49 -12.72 29.22
C TYR A 250 -12.34 -11.89 28.67
N ALA A 251 -12.38 -10.56 28.80
CA ALA A 251 -11.35 -9.66 28.29
C ALA A 251 -9.95 -10.02 28.81
N ALA A 252 -9.83 -10.33 30.11
CA ALA A 252 -8.55 -10.71 30.73
C ALA A 252 -8.04 -12.08 30.26
N GLU A 253 -8.93 -13.05 30.07
CA GLU A 253 -8.59 -14.41 29.58
C GLU A 253 -8.10 -14.35 28.12
N ILE A 254 -8.79 -13.58 27.27
CA ILE A 254 -8.39 -13.34 25.87
C ILE A 254 -7.08 -12.55 25.79
N ALA A 255 -6.87 -11.59 26.70
CA ALA A 255 -5.63 -10.82 26.75
C ALA A 255 -4.44 -11.67 27.24
N ALA A 256 -4.65 -12.57 28.19
CA ALA A 256 -3.62 -13.47 28.71
C ALA A 256 -3.21 -14.57 27.72
N ALA A 257 -4.05 -14.88 26.73
CA ALA A 257 -3.77 -15.82 25.67
C ALA A 257 -2.97 -15.22 24.48
N LYS A 258 -2.77 -13.90 24.44
CA LYS A 258 -1.96 -13.21 23.43
C LYS A 258 -0.49 -13.14 23.85
#